data_AF-M7TWI2-F1
#
_entry.id   AF-M7TWI2-F1
#
_cell.length_a   1.000
_cell.length_b   1.000
_cell.length_c   1.000
_cell.angle_alpha   90.00
_cell.angle_beta   90.00
_cell.angle_gamma   90.00
#
_symmetry.space_group_name_H-M   'P 1'
#
loop_
_entity.id
_entity.type
_entity.pdbx_description
1 polymer ?
#
loop_
_entity_poly.entity_id
_entity_poly.type
_entity_poly.pdbx_seq_one_letter_code
_entity_poly.pdbx_strand_id
1 'polypeptide(L)' 'MGSSLAFTIPSMFVKINELEKGTSMKVYYGLDGILIVASDDNQKKMLVSLLKLLDGLRKDDEDADKDSTEKSLTQ' A
#
# COMPACT_ATOMS: atom_id res chain seq x y z
N MET A 1 -26.75 13.05 14.01
CA MET A 1 -26.82 12.44 12.66
C MET A 1 -25.41 12.48 12.10
N GLY A 2 -24.77 11.33 11.89
CA GLY A 2 -23.39 11.26 11.38
C GLY A 2 -23.40 10.87 9.90
N SER A 3 -22.71 11.62 9.06
CA SER A 3 -22.42 11.23 7.69
C SER A 3 -21.29 10.19 7.68
N SER A 4 -21.52 9.05 7.04
CA SER A 4 -20.47 8.03 6.83
C SER A 4 -19.83 8.22 5.46
N LEU A 5 -18.51 8.01 5.40
CA LEU A 5 -17.76 7.90 4.15
C LEU A 5 -17.74 6.43 3.72
N ALA A 6 -18.06 6.17 2.46
CA ALA A 6 -18.01 4.84 1.87
C ALA A 6 -17.09 4.85 0.64
N PHE A 7 -16.28 3.81 0.48
CA PHE A 7 -15.44 3.58 -0.68
C PHE A 7 -15.71 2.18 -1.23
N THR A 8 -15.55 2.01 -2.54
CA THR A 8 -15.71 0.71 -3.19
C THR A 8 -14.36 0.07 -3.38
N ILE A 9 -14.17 -1.13 -2.84
CA ILE A 9 -12.97 -1.93 -3.06
C ILE A 9 -13.13 -2.71 -4.37
N PRO A 10 -12.19 -2.63 -5.32
CA PRO A 10 -12.24 -3.41 -6.54
C PRO A 10 -12.29 -4.91 -6.25
N SER A 11 -13.09 -5.65 -7.03
CA SER A 11 -13.36 -7.09 -6.80
C SER A 11 -12.11 -7.97 -6.83
N MET A 12 -11.05 -7.54 -7.52
CA MET A 12 -9.76 -8.23 -7.54
C MET A 12 -9.13 -8.32 -6.14
N PHE A 13 -9.19 -7.24 -5.35
CA PHE A 13 -8.63 -7.24 -3.98
C PHE A 13 -9.44 -8.12 -3.03
N VAL A 14 -10.77 -8.15 -3.20
CA VAL A 14 -11.65 -9.02 -2.42
C VAL A 14 -11.30 -10.49 -2.66
N LYS A 15 -11.07 -10.87 -3.92
CA LYS A 15 -10.72 -12.25 -4.31
C LYS A 15 -9.33 -12.67 -3.83
N ILE A 16 -8.32 -11.82 -4.04
CA ILE A 16 -6.93 -12.14 -3.65
C ILE A 16 -6.80 -12.30 -2.13
N ASN A 17 -7.59 -11.56 -1.36
CA ASN A 17 -7.56 -11.59 0.10
C ASN A 17 -8.66 -12.47 0.72
N GLU A 18 -9.39 -13.25 -0.11
CA GLU A 18 -10.46 -14.16 0.34
C GLU A 18 -11.48 -13.50 1.28
N LEU A 19 -11.85 -12.24 1.01
CA LEU A 19 -12.76 -11.46 1.85
C LEU A 19 -14.22 -11.82 1.56
N GLU A 20 -14.98 -12.13 2.62
CA GLU A 20 -16.41 -12.39 2.53
C GLU A 20 -17.24 -11.10 2.67
N LYS A 21 -18.48 -11.14 2.18
CA LYS A 21 -19.39 -10.01 2.35
C LYS A 21 -19.76 -9.86 3.82
N GLY A 22 -19.53 -8.67 4.38
CA GLY A 22 -19.82 -8.39 5.79
C GLY A 22 -18.66 -8.66 6.73
N THR A 23 -17.49 -9.06 6.22
CA THR A 23 -16.26 -9.14 7.01
C THR A 23 -15.91 -7.77 7.59
N SER A 24 -15.67 -7.75 8.90
CA SER A 24 -15.14 -6.57 9.57
C SER A 24 -13.62 -6.52 9.41
N MET A 25 -13.10 -5.36 9.04
CA MET A 25 -11.67 -5.13 8.86
C MET A 25 -11.22 -3.95 9.71
N LYS A 26 -9.97 -3.99 10.16
CA LYS A 26 -9.36 -2.86 10.86
C LYS A 26 -8.80 -1.89 9.83
N VAL A 27 -9.10 -0.62 10.05
CA VAL A 27 -8.58 0.48 9.25
C VAL A 27 -7.54 1.21 10.09
N TYR A 28 -6.32 1.25 9.59
CA TYR A 28 -5.21 1.98 10.17
C TYR A 28 -4.94 3.22 9.31
N TYR A 29 -4.82 4.37 9.97
CA TYR A 29 -4.42 5.60 9.31
C TYR A 29 -2.89 5.60 9.15
N GLY A 30 -2.41 5.54 7.91
CA GLY A 30 -1.00 5.69 7.57
C GLY A 30 -0.57 7.16 7.59
N LEU A 31 0.74 7.39 7.75
CA LEU A 31 1.31 8.71 7.51
C LEU A 31 1.12 9.09 6.03
N ASP A 32 0.99 10.39 5.75
CA ASP A 32 0.80 10.96 4.39
C ASP A 32 -0.52 10.61 3.68
N GLY A 33 -1.59 10.34 4.44
CA GLY A 33 -2.95 10.21 3.89
C GLY A 33 -3.26 8.85 3.26
N ILE A 34 -2.40 7.86 3.47
CA ILE A 34 -2.61 6.49 3.02
C ILE A 34 -3.49 5.75 4.03
N LEU A 35 -4.56 5.11 3.54
CA LEU A 35 -5.43 4.27 4.36
C LEU A 35 -5.01 2.80 4.24
N ILE A 36 -4.73 2.15 5.37
CA ILE A 36 -4.35 0.73 5.39
C ILE A 36 -5.50 -0.09 5.95
N VAL A 37 -5.95 -1.09 5.22
CA VAL A 37 -7.03 -1.98 5.63
C VAL A 37 -6.45 -3.38 5.80
N ALA A 38 -6.59 -3.97 7.00
CA ALA A 38 -6.03 -5.28 7.31
C ALA A 38 -7.00 -6.15 8.11
N SER A 39 -6.91 -7.47 7.89
CA SER A 39 -7.68 -8.49 8.61
C SER A 39 -6.98 -8.99 9.88
N ASP A 40 -5.67 -8.83 10.01
CA ASP A 40 -4.86 -9.31 11.13
C ASP A 40 -4.76 -8.27 12.27
N ASP A 41 -4.83 -8.76 13.50
CA ASP A 41 -4.69 -7.97 14.72
C ASP A 41 -3.23 -7.66 15.07
N ASN A 42 -2.28 -8.34 14.41
CA ASN A 42 -0.87 -8.15 14.67
C ASN A 42 -0.29 -6.93 13.93
N GLN A 43 -0.53 -5.75 14.50
CA GLN A 43 -0.01 -4.47 14.01
C GLN A 43 1.50 -4.46 13.75
N LYS A 44 2.30 -5.13 14.59
CA LYS A 44 3.76 -5.17 14.42
C LYS A 44 4.16 -5.89 13.14
N LYS A 45 3.55 -7.05 12.88
CA LYS A 45 3.82 -7.82 11.66
C LYS A 45 3.40 -7.05 10.42
N MET A 46 2.23 -6.42 10.47
CA MET A 46 1.73 -5.55 9.39
C MET A 46 2.69 -4.39 9.10
N LEU A 47 3.16 -3.70 10.14
CA LEU A 47 4.04 -2.54 9.99
C LEU A 47 5.41 -2.94 9.42
N VAL A 48 5.96 -4.09 9.80
CA VAL A 48 7.18 -4.64 9.19
C VAL A 48 6.96 -4.97 7.71
N SER A 49 5.82 -5.57 7.35
CA SER A 49 5.50 -5.84 5.93
C SER A 49 5.32 -4.55 5.13
N LEU A 50 4.71 -3.53 5.71
CA LEU A 50 4.53 -2.22 5.09
C LEU A 50 5.88 -1.52 4.84
N LEU A 51 6.77 -1.52 5.84
CA LEU A 51 8.11 -0.94 5.69
C LEU A 51 8.90 -1.63 4.57
N LYS A 52 8.79 -2.96 4.44
CA LYS A 52 9.42 -3.69 3.33
C LYS A 52 8.87 -3.31 1.96
N LEU A 53 7.56 -3.09 1.84
CA LEU A 53 6.94 -2.62 0.60
C LEU A 53 7.40 -1.21 0.24
N LEU A 54 7.47 -0.31 1.23
CA LEU A 54 7.96 1.06 1.04
C LEU A 54 9.44 1.10 0.65
N ASP A 55 10.27 0.26 1.27
CA ASP A 55 11.69 0.14 0.91
C ASP A 55 11.87 -0.41 -0.52
N GLY A 56 10.98 -1.29 -0.97
CA GLY A 56 10.97 -1.77 -2.36
C GLY A 56 10.65 -0.64 -3.34
N LEU A 57 9.59 0.12 -3.08
CA LEU A 57 9.17 1.24 -3.92
C LEU A 57 10.23 2.34 -4.02
N ARG A 58 10.94 2.65 -2.92
CA ARG A 58 12.02 3.65 -2.93
C ARG A 58 13.23 3.24 -3.78
N LYS A 59 13.50 1.94 -3.88
CA LYS A 59 14.61 1.45 -4.70
C LYS A 59 14.30 1.56 -6.19
N ASP A 60 13.05 1.38 -6.58
CA ASP A 60 12.63 1.57 -7.97
C ASP A 60 12.83 3.04 -8.42
N ASP A 61 12.67 4.02 -7.50
CA ASP A 61 12.95 5.44 -7.78
C ASP A 61 14.46 5.72 -7.92
N GLU A 62 15.33 5.08 -7.10
CA GLU A 62 16.79 5.27 -7.18
C GLU A 62 17.42 4.64 -8.44
N ASP A 63 16.79 3.61 -9.01
CA ASP A 63 17.28 2.95 -10.23
C ASP A 63 16.73 3.61 -11.52
N ALA A 64 15.62 4.37 -11.44
CA ALA A 64 15.14 5.21 -12.53
C ALA A 64 16.03 6.43 -12.80
N ASP A 65 16.73 6.95 -11.78
CA ASP A 65 17.64 8.10 -11.92
C ASP A 65 19.01 7.75 -12.53
N LYS A 66 19.42 6.47 -12.48
CA LYS A 66 20.69 6.03 -13.07
C LYS A 66 20.62 5.82 -14.59
N ASP A 67 19.50 5.38 -15.14
CA ASP A 67 19.33 5.19 -16.60
C ASP A 67 19.33 6.54 -17.37
N SER A 68 18.94 7.62 -16.70
CA SER A 68 18.93 8.98 -17.25
C SER A 68 20.33 9.59 -17.38
N THR A 69 21.26 9.18 -16.51
CA THR A 69 22.59 9.80 -16.41
C THR A 69 23.58 9.19 -17.42
N GLU A 70 23.44 7.91 -17.77
CA GLU A 70 24.34 7.24 -18.74
C GLU A 70 24.07 7.65 -20.21
N LYS A 71 22.83 8.00 -20.56
CA LYS A 71 22.49 8.46 -21.92
C LYS A 71 22.98 9.88 -22.24
N SER A 72 23.37 10.66 -21.23
CA SER A 72 23.86 12.04 -21.41
C SER A 72 25.39 12.12 -21.54
N LEU A 73 26.13 11.06 -21.15
CA LEU A 73 27.60 11.04 -21.18
C LEU A 73 28.21 10.43 -22.47
N THR A 74 27.39 9.99 -23.42
CA THR A 74 27.84 9.30 -24.65
C THR A 74 27.51 10.04 -25.96
N GLN A 75 27.20 11.34 -25.91
CA GLN A 75 27.16 12.20 -27.11
C GLN A 75 28.41 13.06 -27.24
#